data_AF-A0A252C3D3-F1
#
_entry.id   AF-A0A252C3D3-F1
#
_cell.length_a   1.000
_cell.length_b   1.000
_cell.length_c   1.000
_cell.angle_alpha   90.00
_cell.angle_beta   90.00
_cell.angle_gamma   90.00
#
_symmetry.space_group_name_H-M   'P 1'
#
loop_
_entity.id
_entity.type
_entity.pdbx_description
1 polymer ?
#
loop_
_entity_poly.entity_id
_entity_poly.type
_entity_poly.pdbx_seq_one_letter_code
_entity_poly.pdbx_strand_id
1 'polypeptide(L)'
;MSRQAVRSTYGLASRTASSLALAATLVMGAGVMVAPTVFASSAFAASAPSADTPLTLKTLKITGNSQVATSDIDAAIPFHVGDTVTQTQIAAGLQDVMGVYKAKNVGASFGQKLKFIGKNVEVEWQIGEQAAAGPAKLVVDSVAFSGNKKVSSDELAAATKLRPGSEVTNESVSADQQAIQGVYKAKGVSAGIGMTPNYPSPNHVVITWTITEKSGD
;
A
#
# COMPACT_ATOMS: atom_id res chain seq x y z
N MET A 1 -48.31 -9.06 -9.39
CA MET A 1 -48.12 -10.53 -9.33
C MET A 1 -47.32 -10.90 -10.58
N SER A 2 -46.12 -11.49 -10.59
CA SER A 2 -45.38 -12.31 -9.65
C SER A 2 -43.92 -12.45 -10.13
N ARG A 3 -43.01 -12.56 -9.14
CA ARG A 3 -41.78 -13.40 -9.05
C ARG A 3 -40.73 -13.36 -10.17
N GLN A 4 -39.54 -12.81 -9.92
CA GLN A 4 -38.35 -13.42 -9.31
C GLN A 4 -37.57 -14.40 -10.23
N ALA A 5 -36.34 -13.97 -10.55
CA ALA A 5 -35.06 -14.67 -10.62
C ALA A 5 -34.94 -16.07 -11.29
N VAL A 6 -33.84 -16.30 -12.02
CA VAL A 6 -32.72 -17.16 -11.61
C VAL A 6 -31.63 -17.17 -12.69
N ARG A 7 -30.38 -17.17 -12.21
CA ARG A 7 -29.10 -17.29 -12.95
C ARG A 7 -28.99 -18.64 -13.66
N SER A 8 -28.23 -18.70 -14.76
CA SER A 8 -27.21 -19.76 -14.90
C SER A 8 -26.15 -19.42 -15.94
N THR A 9 -24.97 -19.97 -15.65
CA THR A 9 -23.64 -19.95 -16.28
C THR A 9 -23.58 -20.28 -17.76
N TYR A 10 -22.51 -19.87 -18.46
CA TYR A 10 -21.64 -20.69 -19.34
C TYR A 10 -20.64 -19.80 -20.10
N GLY A 11 -19.39 -20.26 -20.25
CA GLY A 11 -18.52 -19.79 -21.34
C GLY A 11 -17.04 -19.60 -21.03
N LEU A 12 -16.27 -20.71 -20.95
CA LEU A 12 -14.85 -20.74 -21.30
C LEU A 12 -14.70 -20.48 -22.81
N ALA A 13 -13.79 -19.62 -23.25
CA ALA A 13 -13.16 -19.76 -24.57
C ALA A 13 -11.84 -18.97 -24.67
N SER A 14 -10.79 -19.75 -24.89
CA SER A 14 -9.42 -19.41 -25.21
C SER A 14 -9.29 -18.42 -26.39
N ARG A 15 -8.30 -17.52 -26.31
CA ARG A 15 -7.83 -16.74 -27.48
C ARG A 15 -6.34 -16.98 -27.73
N THR A 16 -6.14 -17.85 -28.71
CA THR A 16 -5.27 -17.69 -29.89
C THR A 16 -3.88 -17.07 -29.75
N ALA A 17 -2.92 -17.91 -30.12
CA ALA A 17 -1.56 -17.59 -30.53
C ALA A 17 -1.48 -16.48 -31.58
N SER A 18 -0.44 -15.66 -31.47
CA SER A 18 0.01 -14.76 -32.53
C SER A 18 1.21 -15.36 -33.25
N SER A 19 1.03 -15.48 -34.55
CA SER A 19 1.96 -15.78 -35.63
C SER A 19 3.20 -14.90 -35.66
N LEU A 20 4.32 -15.43 -36.15
CA LEU A 20 5.13 -14.73 -37.15
C LEU A 20 5.87 -15.74 -38.06
N ALA A 21 5.71 -15.52 -39.37
CA ALA A 21 6.40 -16.17 -40.49
C ALA A 21 7.88 -15.70 -40.56
N LEU A 22 8.79 -16.07 -41.47
CA LEU A 22 8.78 -16.59 -42.83
C LEU A 22 10.26 -16.89 -43.18
N ALA A 23 10.58 -17.95 -43.94
CA ALA A 23 11.66 -17.91 -44.93
C ALA A 23 11.62 -19.18 -45.80
N ALA A 24 11.24 -19.01 -47.06
CA ALA A 24 11.42 -20.01 -48.10
C ALA A 24 12.75 -19.76 -48.82
N THR A 25 13.48 -20.84 -49.15
CA THR A 25 14.51 -20.79 -50.19
C THR A 25 14.51 -22.12 -50.93
N LEU A 26 14.26 -22.05 -52.23
CA LEU A 26 14.20 -23.17 -53.17
C LEU A 26 15.59 -23.30 -53.83
N VAL A 27 16.22 -24.47 -53.75
CA VAL A 27 17.36 -24.82 -54.61
C VAL A 27 17.09 -26.20 -55.20
N MET A 28 16.92 -26.24 -56.52
CA MET A 28 16.90 -27.48 -57.31
C MET A 28 18.34 -27.87 -57.66
N GLY A 29 18.74 -29.10 -57.35
CA GLY A 29 20.00 -29.68 -57.79
C GLY A 29 20.07 -31.15 -57.38
N ALA A 30 20.05 -32.06 -58.37
CA ALA A 30 20.21 -33.49 -58.15
C ALA A 30 21.65 -33.79 -57.69
N GLY A 31 21.80 -34.18 -56.43
CA GLY A 31 23.06 -34.63 -55.84
C GLY A 31 22.77 -35.30 -54.51
N VAL A 32 23.24 -36.54 -54.35
CA VAL A 32 23.12 -37.31 -53.11
C VAL A 32 23.80 -36.54 -51.99
N MET A 33 23.02 -35.99 -51.06
CA MET A 33 23.50 -35.35 -49.85
C MET A 33 23.00 -36.15 -48.66
N VAL A 34 23.93 -36.80 -47.97
CA VAL A 34 23.73 -37.39 -46.65
C VAL A 34 23.19 -36.28 -45.76
N ALA A 35 21.93 -36.39 -45.31
CA ALA A 35 21.36 -35.41 -44.40
C ALA A 35 22.17 -35.43 -43.10
N PRO A 36 22.82 -34.33 -42.68
CA PRO A 36 23.37 -34.26 -41.35
C PRO A 36 22.19 -34.27 -40.38
N THR A 37 22.11 -35.29 -39.53
CA THR A 37 21.21 -35.31 -38.39
C THR A 37 21.68 -34.22 -37.43
N VAL A 38 21.23 -32.99 -37.64
CA VAL A 38 21.38 -31.90 -36.68
C VAL A 38 20.49 -32.24 -35.49
N PHE A 39 21.06 -32.90 -34.49
CA PHE A 39 20.50 -32.94 -33.15
C PHE A 39 20.57 -31.52 -32.58
N ALA A 40 19.59 -30.69 -32.93
CA ALA A 40 19.32 -29.46 -32.20
C ALA A 40 18.90 -29.88 -30.79
N SER A 41 19.88 -29.94 -29.88
CA SER A 41 19.62 -30.13 -28.47
C SER A 41 19.00 -28.84 -27.95
N SER A 42 17.67 -28.78 -27.97
CA SER A 42 16.91 -27.74 -27.28
C SER A 42 17.23 -27.86 -25.80
N ALA A 43 18.19 -27.08 -25.31
CA ALA A 43 18.41 -26.90 -23.89
C ALA A 43 17.18 -26.17 -23.33
N PHE A 44 16.18 -26.94 -22.89
CA PHE A 44 15.05 -26.40 -22.15
C PHE A 44 15.61 -25.78 -20.88
N ALA A 45 15.57 -24.44 -20.77
CA ALA A 45 15.74 -23.77 -19.50
C ALA A 45 14.71 -24.37 -18.54
N ALA A 46 15.17 -25.05 -17.50
CA ALA A 46 14.28 -25.66 -16.52
C ALA A 46 13.34 -24.59 -15.96
N SER A 47 12.04 -24.85 -16.04
CA SER A 47 11.02 -23.98 -15.45
C SER A 47 11.22 -23.90 -13.94
N ALA A 48 10.97 -22.72 -13.35
CA ALA A 48 11.07 -22.52 -11.92
C ALA A 48 10.12 -23.50 -11.17
N PRO A 49 10.51 -23.99 -9.98
CA PRO A 49 9.65 -24.85 -9.16
C PRO A 49 8.32 -24.17 -8.82
N SER A 50 7.27 -24.96 -8.57
CA SER A 50 6.00 -24.41 -8.08
C SER A 50 6.15 -23.83 -6.67
N ALA A 51 5.23 -22.95 -6.27
CA ALA A 51 5.29 -22.27 -4.97
C ALA A 51 5.33 -23.24 -3.77
N ASP A 52 4.64 -24.38 -3.88
CA ASP A 52 4.54 -25.38 -2.82
C ASP A 52 5.54 -26.53 -2.97
N THR A 53 6.46 -26.45 -3.93
CA THR A 53 7.51 -27.46 -4.07
C THR A 53 8.41 -27.44 -2.82
N PRO A 54 8.62 -28.57 -2.13
CA PRO A 54 9.56 -28.65 -1.02
C PRO A 54 11.00 -28.46 -1.51
N LEU A 55 11.72 -27.51 -0.92
CA LEU A 55 13.09 -27.13 -1.28
C LEU A 55 13.96 -27.06 -0.02
N THR A 56 15.21 -27.50 -0.10
CA THR A 56 16.17 -27.33 0.99
C THR A 56 16.72 -25.91 0.96
N LEU A 57 16.54 -25.16 2.05
CA LEU A 57 17.12 -23.82 2.20
C LEU A 57 18.63 -23.95 2.40
N LYS A 58 19.41 -23.42 1.47
CA LYS A 58 20.90 -23.44 1.55
C LYS A 58 21.49 -22.16 2.08
N THR A 59 20.85 -21.03 1.77
CA THR A 59 21.34 -19.71 2.16
C THR A 59 20.14 -18.83 2.47
N LEU A 60 20.19 -18.13 3.60
CA LEU A 60 19.33 -17.01 3.92
C LEU A 60 20.21 -15.81 4.23
N LYS A 61 20.24 -14.84 3.31
CA LYS A 61 21.04 -13.63 3.45
C LYS A 61 20.12 -12.44 3.65
N ILE A 62 20.30 -11.75 4.76
CA ILE A 62 19.55 -10.54 5.10
C ILE A 62 20.52 -9.37 5.10
N THR A 63 20.16 -8.28 4.44
CA THR A 63 21.02 -7.09 4.31
C THR A 63 20.23 -5.81 4.46
N GLY A 64 20.92 -4.74 4.89
CA GLY A 64 20.37 -3.39 4.96
C GLY A 64 19.60 -3.07 6.25
N ASN A 65 19.50 -4.01 7.18
CA ASN A 65 19.03 -3.73 8.53
C ASN A 65 20.11 -3.00 9.35
N SER A 66 19.73 -1.93 10.04
CA SER A 66 20.62 -1.08 10.84
C SER A 66 19.94 -0.52 12.09
N GLN A 67 18.63 -0.24 12.02
CA GLN A 67 17.76 0.24 13.08
C GLN A 67 17.06 -0.92 13.80
N VAL A 68 16.79 -2.02 13.10
CA VAL A 68 16.30 -3.26 13.71
C VAL A 68 17.44 -4.26 13.85
N ALA A 69 17.61 -4.78 15.07
CA ALA A 69 18.66 -5.75 15.36
C ALA A 69 18.44 -7.05 14.59
N THR A 70 19.52 -7.62 14.05
CA THR A 70 19.46 -8.89 13.31
C THR A 70 18.84 -10.01 14.15
N SER A 71 19.10 -10.05 15.46
CA SER A 71 18.49 -11.04 16.36
C SER A 71 16.96 -10.96 16.42
N ASP A 72 16.37 -9.77 16.31
CA ASP A 72 14.92 -9.59 16.32
C ASP A 72 14.30 -10.04 15.00
N ILE A 73 15.04 -9.86 13.89
CA ILE A 73 14.65 -10.35 12.57
C ILE A 73 14.73 -11.87 12.55
N ASP A 74 15.85 -12.45 12.98
CA ASP A 74 16.07 -13.90 13.02
C ASP A 74 15.03 -14.61 13.88
N ALA A 75 14.68 -14.03 15.03
CA ALA A 75 13.66 -14.58 15.93
C ALA A 75 12.25 -14.64 15.32
N ALA A 76 11.95 -13.83 14.30
CA ALA A 76 10.66 -13.83 13.62
C ALA A 76 10.58 -14.85 12.48
N ILE A 77 11.70 -15.44 12.05
CA ILE A 77 11.74 -16.32 10.89
C ILE A 77 11.48 -17.77 11.36
N PRO A 78 10.44 -18.45 10.85
CA PRO A 78 10.02 -19.75 11.38
C PRO A 78 10.85 -20.93 10.86
N PHE A 79 11.94 -20.69 10.15
CA PHE A 79 12.79 -21.69 9.50
C PHE A 79 14.26 -21.27 9.51
N HIS A 80 15.15 -22.24 9.38
CA HIS A 80 16.59 -22.06 9.39
C HIS A 80 17.25 -22.65 8.14
N VAL A 81 18.48 -22.24 7.87
CA VAL A 81 19.30 -22.86 6.84
C VAL A 81 19.45 -24.35 7.12
N GLY A 82 19.17 -25.18 6.12
CA GLY A 82 19.10 -26.64 6.22
C GLY A 82 17.67 -27.18 6.22
N ASP A 83 16.67 -26.37 6.59
CA ASP A 83 15.28 -26.80 6.62
C ASP A 83 14.72 -27.04 5.22
N THR A 84 13.67 -27.86 5.17
CA THR A 84 12.83 -27.99 3.98
C THR A 84 11.72 -26.94 4.04
N VAL A 85 11.71 -26.04 3.06
CA VAL A 85 10.78 -24.91 2.96
C VAL A 85 10.12 -24.88 1.60
N THR A 86 8.96 -24.23 1.51
CA THR A 86 8.30 -23.86 0.26
C THR A 86 8.45 -22.37 -0.01
N GLN A 87 8.18 -21.92 -1.23
CA GLN A 87 8.17 -20.48 -1.53
C GLN A 87 7.08 -19.76 -0.73
N THR A 88 5.95 -20.43 -0.49
CA THR A 88 4.87 -19.93 0.37
C THR A 88 5.36 -19.68 1.80
N GLN A 89 6.15 -20.60 2.37
CA GLN A 89 6.73 -20.43 3.70
C GLN A 89 7.79 -19.32 3.75
N ILE A 90 8.63 -19.19 2.71
CA ILE A 90 9.59 -18.09 2.60
C ILE A 90 8.85 -16.74 2.55
N ALA A 91 7.78 -16.64 1.76
CA ALA A 91 6.98 -15.43 1.69
C ALA A 91 6.30 -15.09 3.02
N ALA A 92 5.79 -16.11 3.74
CA ALA A 92 5.22 -15.92 5.08
C ALA A 92 6.28 -15.41 6.07
N GLY A 93 7.48 -16.00 6.09
CA GLY A 93 8.59 -15.54 6.93
C GLY A 93 8.97 -14.08 6.64
N LEU A 94 8.94 -13.65 5.37
CA LEU A 94 9.16 -12.23 5.04
C LEU A 94 8.05 -11.33 5.61
N GLN A 95 6.79 -11.78 5.62
CA GLN A 95 5.69 -11.04 6.28
C GLN A 95 5.88 -10.95 7.79
N ASP A 96 6.39 -12.00 8.44
CA ASP A 96 6.69 -11.98 9.87
C ASP A 96 7.78 -10.94 10.19
N VAL A 97 8.83 -10.89 9.36
CA VAL A 97 9.86 -9.83 9.45
C VAL A 97 9.25 -8.44 9.24
N MET A 98 8.36 -8.25 8.26
CA MET A 98 7.64 -6.98 8.10
C MET A 98 6.83 -6.60 9.36
N GLY A 99 6.31 -7.60 10.08
CA GLY A 99 5.65 -7.43 11.38
C GLY A 99 6.60 -6.85 12.45
N VAL A 100 7.83 -7.35 12.53
CA VAL A 100 8.86 -6.82 13.45
C VAL A 100 9.12 -5.34 13.21
N TYR A 101 9.28 -4.95 11.94
CA TYR A 101 9.52 -3.54 11.56
C TYR A 101 8.34 -2.64 11.94
N LYS A 102 7.11 -3.09 11.68
CA LYS A 102 5.89 -2.36 12.10
C LYS A 102 5.81 -2.22 13.61
N ALA A 103 6.07 -3.30 14.37
CA ALA A 103 6.02 -3.29 15.83
C ALA A 103 7.05 -2.33 16.45
N LYS A 104 8.21 -2.18 15.80
CA LYS A 104 9.26 -1.24 16.22
C LYS A 104 9.08 0.17 15.65
N ASN A 105 7.98 0.42 14.94
CA ASN A 105 7.69 1.69 14.27
C ASN A 105 8.81 2.17 13.34
N VAL A 106 9.45 1.25 12.61
CA VAL A 106 10.50 1.58 11.62
C VAL A 106 9.91 1.43 10.23
N GLY A 107 10.03 2.48 9.41
CA GLY A 107 9.66 2.41 8.00
C GLY A 107 10.63 1.50 7.25
N ALA A 108 10.14 0.60 6.41
CA ALA A 108 11.01 -0.31 5.67
C ALA A 108 10.44 -0.72 4.31
N SER A 109 11.34 -0.92 3.36
CA SER A 109 11.10 -1.53 2.06
C SER A 109 11.77 -2.90 2.00
N PHE A 110 11.16 -3.85 1.30
CA PHE A 110 11.64 -5.24 1.28
C PHE A 110 11.77 -5.73 -0.16
N GLY A 111 12.95 -6.18 -0.53
CA GLY A 111 13.23 -6.89 -1.78
C GLY A 111 13.54 -8.35 -1.51
N GLN A 112 13.01 -9.26 -2.32
CA GLN A 112 13.29 -10.69 -2.25
C GLN A 112 13.86 -11.20 -3.57
N LYS A 113 14.96 -11.96 -3.50
CA LYS A 113 15.47 -12.75 -4.62
C LYS A 113 15.55 -14.22 -4.21
N LEU A 114 15.04 -15.08 -5.08
CA LEU A 114 15.12 -16.53 -4.93
C LEU A 114 15.96 -17.10 -6.06
N LYS A 115 16.90 -17.97 -5.73
CA LYS A 115 17.71 -18.71 -6.70
C LYS A 115 17.54 -20.20 -6.45
N PHE A 116 16.97 -20.90 -7.44
CA PHE A 116 16.70 -22.32 -7.38
C PHE A 116 17.84 -23.12 -8.01
N ILE A 117 18.36 -24.12 -7.29
CA ILE A 117 19.45 -24.99 -7.73
C ILE A 117 19.04 -26.44 -7.49
N GLY A 118 18.39 -27.06 -8.47
CA GLY A 118 17.75 -28.36 -8.29
C GLY A 118 16.68 -28.30 -7.20
N LYS A 119 16.83 -29.11 -6.14
CA LYS A 119 15.93 -29.11 -4.97
C LYS A 119 16.36 -28.12 -3.88
N ASN A 120 17.32 -27.25 -4.15
CA ASN A 120 17.81 -26.25 -3.19
C ASN A 120 17.29 -24.85 -3.55
N VAL A 121 17.18 -24.01 -2.54
CA VAL A 121 16.89 -22.58 -2.70
C VAL A 121 17.89 -21.72 -1.90
N GLU A 122 18.37 -20.66 -2.53
CA GLU A 122 19.10 -19.56 -1.89
C GLU A 122 18.19 -18.33 -1.86
N VAL A 123 18.05 -17.72 -0.69
CA VAL A 123 17.18 -16.58 -0.43
C VAL A 123 18.04 -15.36 -0.07
N GLU A 124 17.79 -14.25 -0.74
CA GLU A 124 18.33 -12.94 -0.39
C GLU A 124 17.17 -11.98 -0.10
N TRP A 125 17.14 -11.44 1.12
CA TRP A 125 16.27 -10.35 1.54
C TRP A 125 17.09 -9.08 1.69
N GLN A 126 16.68 -8.04 0.96
CA GLN A 126 17.26 -6.72 1.04
C GLN A 126 16.25 -5.79 1.71
N ILE A 127 16.63 -5.20 2.83
CA ILE A 127 15.79 -4.29 3.61
C ILE A 127 16.33 -2.87 3.43
N GLY A 128 15.49 -1.97 2.92
CA GLY A 128 15.77 -0.54 2.90
C GLY A 128 15.03 0.13 4.04
N GLU A 129 15.73 0.38 5.15
CA GLU A 129 15.15 1.04 6.32
C GLU A 129 15.05 2.55 6.13
N GLN A 130 14.00 3.12 6.68
CA GLN A 130 13.70 4.54 6.70
C GLN A 130 13.31 4.92 8.13
N ALA A 131 13.51 6.19 8.50
CA ALA A 131 12.96 6.69 9.74
C ALA A 131 11.45 6.42 9.78
N ALA A 132 10.91 6.16 10.98
CA ALA A 132 9.48 6.00 11.20
C ALA A 132 8.69 7.05 10.39
N ALA A 133 7.72 6.61 9.59
CA ALA A 133 6.67 7.54 9.17
C ALA A 133 6.00 7.97 10.48
N GLY A 134 6.20 9.22 10.90
CA GLY A 134 5.57 9.74 12.12
C GLY A 134 4.06 9.50 12.09
N PRO A 135 3.36 9.66 13.24
CA PRO A 135 1.92 9.50 13.28
C PRO A 135 1.30 10.34 12.17
N ALA A 136 0.42 9.71 11.38
CA ALA A 136 -0.17 10.37 10.24
C ALA A 136 -0.89 11.63 10.71
N LYS A 137 -0.42 12.78 10.24
CA LYS A 137 -0.96 14.09 10.61
C LYS A 137 -2.35 14.22 9.99
N LEU A 138 -3.35 14.54 10.81
CA LEU A 138 -4.67 14.88 10.29
C LEU A 138 -4.59 16.26 9.64
N VAL A 139 -4.93 16.37 8.36
CA VAL A 139 -4.83 17.60 7.58
C VAL A 139 -6.22 18.12 7.21
N VAL A 140 -6.40 19.43 7.27
CA VAL A 140 -7.64 20.08 6.84
C VAL A 140 -7.73 20.12 5.32
N ASP A 141 -8.84 19.69 4.75
CA ASP A 141 -9.18 19.90 3.34
C ASP A 141 -9.95 21.20 3.13
N SER A 142 -10.90 21.50 4.01
CA SER A 142 -11.64 22.77 4.00
C SER A 142 -12.23 23.12 5.37
N VAL A 143 -12.50 24.41 5.56
CA VAL A 143 -13.17 24.96 6.73
C VAL A 143 -14.41 25.72 6.28
N ALA A 144 -15.54 25.42 6.91
CA ALA A 144 -16.81 26.10 6.68
C ALA A 144 -17.43 26.58 8.00
N PHE A 145 -18.26 27.62 7.91
CA PHE A 145 -19.04 28.14 9.03
C PHE A 145 -20.52 27.99 8.68
N SER A 146 -21.31 27.52 9.65
CA SER A 146 -22.75 27.31 9.48
C SER A 146 -23.52 27.83 10.68
N GLY A 147 -24.64 28.49 10.42
CA GLY A 147 -25.51 29.08 11.44
C GLY A 147 -25.10 30.47 11.92
N ASN A 148 -23.99 31.02 11.41
CA ASN A 148 -23.60 32.40 11.61
C ASN A 148 -24.48 33.34 10.76
N LYS A 149 -25.38 34.08 11.41
CA LYS A 149 -26.29 35.04 10.76
C LYS A 149 -25.93 36.49 11.10
N LYS A 150 -25.39 36.73 12.30
CA LYS A 150 -24.99 38.05 12.82
C LYS A 150 -23.51 38.37 12.60
N VAL A 151 -22.69 37.35 12.31
CA VAL A 151 -21.26 37.50 11.98
C VAL A 151 -21.01 36.87 10.62
N SER A 152 -20.30 37.55 9.73
CA SER A 152 -20.01 37.01 8.40
C SER A 152 -18.98 35.87 8.48
N SER A 153 -19.05 34.93 7.54
CA SER A 153 -18.08 33.85 7.46
C SER A 153 -16.67 34.37 7.20
N ASP A 154 -16.52 35.49 6.50
CA ASP A 154 -15.23 36.13 6.24
C ASP A 154 -14.58 36.69 7.51
N GLU A 155 -15.38 37.26 8.42
CA GLU A 155 -14.90 37.75 9.71
C GLU A 155 -14.45 36.59 10.62
N LEU A 156 -15.20 35.49 10.62
CA LEU A 156 -14.82 34.27 11.34
C LEU A 156 -13.60 33.58 10.74
N ALA A 157 -13.51 33.56 9.40
CA ALA A 157 -12.31 33.10 8.72
C ALA A 157 -11.13 33.95 9.15
N ALA A 158 -11.20 35.28 9.07
CA ALA A 158 -10.10 36.16 9.47
C ALA A 158 -9.63 35.98 10.92
N ALA A 159 -10.52 35.61 11.84
CA ALA A 159 -10.16 35.35 13.24
C ALA A 159 -9.55 33.98 13.50
N THR A 160 -9.83 32.98 12.66
CA THR A 160 -9.38 31.59 12.80
C THR A 160 -8.13 31.30 11.98
N LYS A 161 -7.38 30.25 12.35
CA LYS A 161 -6.11 29.87 11.73
C LYS A 161 -6.19 28.59 10.91
N LEU A 162 -7.12 27.67 11.20
CA LEU A 162 -7.24 26.43 10.42
C LEU A 162 -7.66 26.76 8.98
N ARG A 163 -6.88 26.22 8.03
CA ARG A 163 -7.03 26.38 6.58
C ARG A 163 -6.72 25.08 5.86
N PRO A 164 -7.13 24.91 4.60
CA PRO A 164 -6.67 23.79 3.78
C PRO A 164 -5.15 23.60 3.90
N GLY A 165 -4.70 22.37 4.18
CA GLY A 165 -3.31 22.02 4.42
C GLY A 165 -2.82 22.19 5.88
N SER A 166 -3.62 22.77 6.77
CA SER A 166 -3.26 22.88 8.19
C SER A 166 -3.31 21.52 8.88
N GLU A 167 -2.35 21.27 9.76
CA GLU A 167 -2.41 20.13 10.68
C GLU A 167 -3.46 20.39 11.77
N VAL A 168 -4.29 19.39 12.04
CA VAL A 168 -5.32 19.42 13.06
C VAL A 168 -4.75 18.84 14.35
N THR A 169 -4.63 19.71 15.34
CA THR A 169 -4.26 19.41 16.72
C THR A 169 -5.36 19.87 17.67
N ASN A 170 -5.37 19.37 18.90
CA ASN A 170 -6.32 19.83 19.92
C ASN A 170 -6.12 21.33 20.19
N GLU A 171 -4.87 21.78 20.18
CA GLU A 171 -4.47 23.16 20.38
C GLU A 171 -4.99 24.06 19.26
N SER A 172 -4.84 23.65 17.99
CA SER A 172 -5.35 24.42 16.86
C SER A 172 -6.87 24.53 16.84
N VAL A 173 -7.58 23.44 17.18
CA VAL A 173 -9.04 23.44 17.26
C VAL A 173 -9.52 24.33 18.41
N SER A 174 -8.90 24.21 19.58
CA SER A 174 -9.25 25.03 20.75
C SER A 174 -9.00 26.52 20.50
N ALA A 175 -7.86 26.87 19.89
CA ALA A 175 -7.52 28.25 19.55
C ALA A 175 -8.56 28.87 18.59
N ASP A 176 -8.96 28.14 17.56
CA ASP A 176 -9.98 28.62 16.61
C ASP A 176 -11.35 28.75 17.26
N GLN A 177 -11.76 27.78 18.09
CA GLN A 177 -13.02 27.87 18.83
C GLN A 177 -13.06 29.11 19.75
N GLN A 178 -11.95 29.39 20.43
CA GLN A 178 -11.80 30.59 21.27
C GLN A 178 -11.83 31.88 20.44
N ALA A 179 -11.18 31.90 19.28
CA ALA A 179 -11.20 33.04 18.38
C ALA A 179 -12.61 33.37 17.88
N ILE A 180 -13.36 32.35 17.43
CA ILE A 180 -14.77 32.52 17.02
C ILE A 180 -15.59 33.05 18.20
N GLN A 181 -15.40 32.49 19.41
CA GLN A 181 -16.09 32.98 20.60
C GLN A 181 -15.75 34.44 20.94
N GLY A 182 -14.49 34.84 20.73
CA GLY A 182 -14.02 36.21 20.89
C GLY A 182 -14.72 37.19 19.94
N VAL A 183 -14.89 36.83 18.67
CA VAL A 183 -15.62 37.65 17.69
C VAL A 183 -17.07 37.89 18.13
N TYR A 184 -17.77 36.84 18.56
CA TYR A 184 -19.15 36.95 19.03
C TYR A 184 -19.27 37.81 20.29
N LYS A 185 -18.36 37.65 21.25
CA LYS A 185 -18.30 38.48 22.47
C LYS A 185 -18.08 39.96 22.13
N ALA A 186 -17.18 40.27 21.20
CA ALA A 186 -16.90 41.64 20.78
C ALA A 186 -18.13 42.32 20.13
N LYS A 187 -19.00 41.55 19.46
CA LYS A 187 -20.27 42.04 18.92
C LYS A 187 -21.44 42.05 19.91
N GLY A 188 -21.22 41.63 21.16
CA GLY A 188 -22.28 41.53 22.16
C GLY A 188 -23.34 40.46 21.85
N VAL A 189 -23.00 39.44 21.05
CA VAL A 189 -23.91 38.37 20.64
C VAL A 189 -23.57 37.09 21.40
N SER A 190 -24.56 36.49 22.04
CA SER A 190 -24.41 35.15 22.64
C SER A 190 -24.53 34.07 21.56
N ALA A 191 -23.51 33.21 21.44
CA ALA A 191 -23.53 32.08 20.52
C ALA A 191 -22.97 30.80 21.16
N GLY A 192 -23.58 29.66 20.84
CA GLY A 192 -23.00 28.33 21.08
C GLY A 192 -22.15 27.92 19.88
N ILE A 193 -20.96 27.38 20.13
CA ILE A 193 -20.00 27.00 19.08
C ILE A 193 -19.69 25.52 19.22
N GLY A 194 -20.00 24.76 18.17
CA GLY A 194 -19.65 23.36 18.01
C GLY A 194 -18.81 23.13 16.75
N MET A 195 -18.29 21.92 16.61
CA MET A 195 -17.51 21.49 15.46
C MET A 195 -18.05 20.16 14.95
N THR A 196 -18.28 20.06 13.64
CA THR A 196 -18.65 18.83 12.96
C THR A 196 -17.55 18.44 11.98
N PRO A 197 -16.76 17.39 12.27
CA PRO A 197 -15.77 16.87 11.34
C PRO A 197 -16.39 15.93 10.30
N ASN A 198 -15.90 15.97 9.07
CA ASN A 198 -16.17 14.99 8.01
C ASN A 198 -14.85 14.47 7.44
N TYR A 199 -14.67 13.15 7.33
CA TYR A 199 -13.42 12.52 6.92
C TYR A 199 -13.54 11.92 5.51
N PRO A 200 -13.24 12.68 4.44
CA PRO A 200 -13.38 12.19 3.06
C PRO A 200 -12.34 11.12 2.69
N SER A 201 -11.19 11.09 3.36
CA SER A 201 -10.13 10.09 3.16
C SER A 201 -9.29 9.95 4.45
N PRO A 202 -8.46 8.90 4.58
CA PRO A 202 -7.62 8.70 5.75
C PRO A 202 -6.70 9.89 5.99
N ASN A 203 -6.71 10.44 7.21
CA ASN A 203 -5.91 11.59 7.63
C ASN A 203 -6.29 12.94 6.97
N HIS A 204 -7.46 13.03 6.34
CA HIS A 204 -8.01 14.29 5.84
C HIS A 204 -9.34 14.61 6.51
N VAL A 205 -9.59 15.89 6.81
CA VAL A 205 -10.83 16.35 7.44
C VAL A 205 -11.36 17.64 6.82
N VAL A 206 -12.67 17.67 6.60
CA VAL A 206 -13.44 18.88 6.37
C VAL A 206 -14.05 19.31 7.70
N ILE A 207 -13.75 20.53 8.13
CA ILE A 207 -14.23 21.08 9.40
C ILE A 207 -15.40 22.02 9.13
N THR A 208 -16.55 21.75 9.77
CA THR A 208 -17.66 22.71 9.80
C THR A 208 -17.86 23.22 11.23
N TRP A 209 -17.62 24.51 11.44
CA TRP A 209 -17.98 25.19 12.68
C TRP A 209 -19.49 25.44 12.70
N THR A 210 -20.18 24.81 13.64
CA THR A 210 -21.62 24.96 13.81
C THR A 210 -21.90 25.99 14.89
N ILE A 211 -22.61 27.05 14.52
CA ILE A 211 -22.83 28.22 15.37
C ILE A 211 -24.32 28.39 15.62
N THR A 212 -24.70 28.45 16.88
CA THR A 212 -26.08 28.68 17.31
C THR A 212 -26.15 30.04 18.00
N GLU A 213 -26.52 31.07 17.25
CA GLU A 213 -26.70 32.42 17.76
C GLU A 213 -28.03 32.52 18.52
N LYS A 214 -28.02 33.13 19.71
CA LYS A 214 -29.25 33.50 20.40
C LYS A 214 -29.77 34.84 19.87
N SER A 215 -31.08 34.92 19.71
CA SER A 215 -31.80 36.20 19.61
C SER A 215 -31.51 36.98 20.89
N GLY A 216 -31.16 38.27 20.78
CA GLY A 216 -31.22 39.15 21.94
C GLY A 216 -32.69 39.43 22.20
N ASP A 217 -33.11 39.37 23.47
CA ASP A 217 -34.40 39.91 23.91
C ASP A 217 -34.46 41.42 23.69
#